data_AF-A0A950KIB8-F1
#
_entry.id   AF-A0A950KIB8-F1
#
_cell.length_a   1.000
_cell.length_b   1.000
_cell.length_c   1.000
_cell.angle_alpha   90.00
_cell.angle_beta   90.00
_cell.angle_gamma   90.00
#
_symmetry.space_group_name_H-M   'P 1'
#
loop_
_entity.id
_entity.type
_entity.pdbx_description
1 polymer ?
#
loop_
_entity_poly.entity_id
_entity_poly.type
_entity_poly.pdbx_seq_one_letter_code
_entity_poly.pdbx_strand_id
1 'polypeptide(L)'
;MQQLIQIVYRCNPKAGAVGQITWAPGPPSKVTESWQEWVRLCFQPILLPHLISGFQSAQAQTLRELCRAAAGLDAQLSPAERVRSLNAGAALLFQKPPRGDRVQERFAAEVCAGSVPGHFATLFVLRAAGFSVPLRTALLAYLLQELFSGGCPGVSVERSMDLALPAVNAALGNDSIHAKGGAPRYG
;
A
#
# COMPACT_ATOMS: atom_id res chain seq x y z
N MET A 1 -14.17 11.36 -4.19
CA MET A 1 -13.87 10.11 -4.93
C MET A 1 -13.01 10.34 -6.17
N GLN A 2 -13.38 11.26 -7.09
CA GLN A 2 -12.67 11.49 -8.36
C GLN A 2 -11.15 11.78 -8.21
N GLN A 3 -10.75 12.60 -7.24
CA GLN A 3 -9.34 12.86 -6.94
C GLN A 3 -8.57 11.60 -6.53
N LEU A 4 -9.20 10.71 -5.77
CA LEU A 4 -8.57 9.47 -5.31
C LEU A 4 -8.32 8.52 -6.49
N ILE A 5 -9.29 8.43 -7.40
CA ILE A 5 -9.17 7.68 -8.66
C ILE A 5 -7.99 8.21 -9.49
N GLN A 6 -7.83 9.53 -9.60
CA GLN A 6 -6.68 10.12 -10.30
C GLN A 6 -5.34 9.73 -9.67
N ILE A 7 -5.27 9.67 -8.34
CA ILE A 7 -4.07 9.21 -7.63
C ILE A 7 -3.80 7.73 -7.90
N VAL A 8 -4.83 6.89 -7.91
CA VAL A 8 -4.71 5.47 -8.29
C VAL A 8 -4.07 5.34 -9.68
N TYR A 9 -4.62 6.01 -10.69
CA TYR A 9 -4.07 5.96 -12.05
C TYR A 9 -2.69 6.62 -12.18
N ARG A 10 -2.36 7.61 -11.34
CA ARG A 10 -1.02 8.20 -11.32
C ARG A 10 0.02 7.23 -10.75
N CYS A 11 -0.32 6.56 -9.66
CA CYS A 11 0.55 5.59 -9.00
C CYS A 11 0.58 4.24 -9.74
N ASN A 12 -0.49 3.90 -10.44
CA ASN A 12 -0.62 2.70 -11.26
C ASN A 12 -1.38 3.01 -12.56
N PRO A 13 -0.69 3.48 -13.62
CA PRO A 13 -1.32 3.78 -14.92
C PRO A 13 -1.98 2.56 -15.57
N LYS A 14 -1.62 1.35 -15.14
CA LYS A 14 -2.20 0.07 -15.60
C LYS A 14 -3.22 -0.48 -14.60
N ALA A 15 -3.85 0.36 -13.77
CA ALA A 15 -4.78 -0.07 -12.72
C ALA A 15 -5.87 -1.05 -13.18
N GLY A 16 -6.39 -0.89 -14.39
CA GLY A 16 -7.41 -1.80 -14.95
C GLY A 16 -6.88 -3.13 -15.52
N ALA A 17 -5.57 -3.30 -15.61
CA ALA A 17 -4.92 -4.52 -16.10
C ALA A 17 -4.27 -5.35 -14.97
N VAL A 18 -4.23 -4.81 -13.75
CA VAL A 18 -3.75 -5.51 -12.57
C VAL A 18 -4.90 -6.34 -12.01
N GLY A 19 -4.76 -7.67 -12.06
CA GLY A 19 -5.67 -8.58 -11.38
C GLY A 19 -5.60 -8.43 -9.85
N GLN A 20 -6.21 -9.36 -9.13
CA GLN A 20 -6.24 -9.35 -7.66
C GLN A 20 -4.84 -9.15 -7.05
N ILE A 21 -4.75 -8.32 -6.00
CA ILE A 21 -3.47 -7.92 -5.38
C ILE A 21 -3.22 -8.70 -4.10
N THR A 22 -3.93 -8.39 -3.01
CA THR A 22 -3.91 -9.25 -1.81
C THR A 22 -5.32 -9.71 -1.49
N TRP A 23 -6.31 -8.83 -1.66
CA TRP A 23 -7.69 -9.20 -1.52
C TRP A 23 -8.17 -10.03 -2.71
N ALA A 24 -8.71 -11.21 -2.41
CA ALA A 24 -9.45 -12.03 -3.36
C ALA A 24 -10.89 -12.11 -2.85
N PRO A 25 -11.86 -11.49 -3.54
CA PRO A 25 -13.23 -11.49 -3.07
C PRO A 25 -13.81 -12.90 -3.09
N GLY A 26 -14.69 -13.16 -2.12
CA GLY A 26 -15.54 -14.35 -2.10
C GLY A 26 -16.64 -14.31 -3.18
N PRO A 27 -17.64 -15.22 -3.11
CA PRO A 27 -18.78 -15.16 -4.03
C PRO A 27 -19.50 -13.79 -3.94
N PRO A 28 -20.17 -13.32 -5.01
CA PRO A 28 -20.82 -12.01 -5.05
C PRO A 28 -21.73 -11.69 -3.85
N SER A 29 -22.41 -12.70 -3.30
CA SER A 29 -23.29 -12.57 -2.13
C SER A 29 -22.56 -12.26 -0.81
N LYS A 30 -21.24 -12.49 -0.74
CA LYS A 30 -20.42 -12.33 0.48
C LYS A 30 -19.29 -11.32 0.32
N VAL A 31 -19.32 -10.48 -0.71
CA VAL A 31 -18.18 -9.59 -1.01
C VAL A 31 -17.90 -8.63 0.14
N THR A 32 -18.93 -8.00 0.71
CA THR A 32 -18.78 -7.11 1.87
C THR A 32 -18.16 -7.82 3.07
N GLU A 33 -18.61 -9.04 3.39
CA GLU A 33 -18.06 -9.86 4.49
C GLU A 33 -16.60 -10.21 4.22
N SER A 34 -16.28 -10.64 2.99
CA SER A 34 -14.91 -10.96 2.58
C SER A 34 -13.97 -9.75 2.64
N TRP A 35 -14.48 -8.55 2.34
CA TRP A 35 -13.72 -7.30 2.48
C TRP A 35 -13.47 -6.97 3.95
N GLN A 36 -14.49 -7.06 4.80
CA GLN A 36 -14.34 -6.83 6.25
C GLN A 36 -13.35 -7.79 6.88
N GLU A 37 -13.43 -9.06 6.50
CA GLU A 37 -12.52 -10.09 6.96
C GLU A 37 -11.08 -9.83 6.49
N TRP A 38 -10.88 -9.52 5.21
CA TRP A 38 -9.56 -9.13 4.71
C TRP A 38 -9.02 -7.87 5.39
N VAL A 39 -9.88 -6.88 5.66
CA VAL A 39 -9.47 -5.67 6.40
C VAL A 39 -8.95 -6.05 7.79
N ARG A 40 -9.66 -6.93 8.50
CA ARG A 40 -9.32 -7.35 9.87
C ARG A 40 -8.09 -8.26 9.93
N LEU A 41 -7.95 -9.18 8.99
CA LEU A 41 -6.94 -10.24 9.03
C LEU A 41 -5.65 -9.89 8.28
N CYS A 42 -5.73 -9.06 7.25
CA CYS A 42 -4.61 -8.77 6.35
C CYS A 42 -4.29 -7.28 6.31
N PHE A 43 -5.27 -6.43 5.98
CA PHE A 43 -4.98 -5.00 5.82
C PHE A 43 -4.50 -4.35 7.11
N GLN A 44 -5.28 -4.43 8.20
CA GLN A 44 -4.95 -3.78 9.46
C GLN A 44 -3.66 -4.28 10.10
N PRO A 45 -3.47 -5.60 10.33
CA PRO A 45 -2.29 -6.07 11.05
C PRO A 45 -1.02 -6.12 10.20
N ILE A 46 -1.12 -6.27 8.88
CA ILE A 46 0.03 -6.53 8.01
C ILE A 46 0.27 -5.37 7.04
N LEU A 47 -0.71 -5.06 6.18
CA LEU A 47 -0.48 -4.09 5.10
C LEU A 47 -0.40 -2.66 5.59
N LEU A 48 -1.24 -2.24 6.54
CA LEU A 48 -1.30 -0.85 7.00
C LEU A 48 0.02 -0.41 7.66
N PRO A 49 0.62 -1.17 8.60
CA PRO A 49 1.95 -0.85 9.13
C PRO A 49 3.04 -0.83 8.05
N HIS A 50 2.99 -1.78 7.10
CA HIS A 50 3.93 -1.84 5.98
C HIS A 50 3.81 -0.62 5.05
N LEU A 51 2.58 -0.23 4.69
CA LEU A 51 2.33 0.92 3.83
C LEU A 51 2.81 2.21 4.49
N ILE A 52 2.58 2.39 5.79
CA ILE A 52 3.06 3.55 6.54
C ILE A 52 4.60 3.59 6.58
N SER A 53 5.23 2.51 7.05
CA SER A 53 6.69 2.44 7.19
C SER A 53 7.43 2.50 5.86
N GLY A 54 6.91 1.83 4.83
CA GLY A 54 7.44 1.86 3.47
C GLY A 54 7.32 3.25 2.84
N PHE A 55 6.18 3.92 3.04
CA PHE A 55 5.99 5.30 2.57
C PHE A 55 6.96 6.27 3.26
N GLN A 56 7.11 6.19 4.58
CA GLN A 56 8.05 7.02 5.34
C GLN A 56 9.50 6.77 4.90
N SER A 57 9.89 5.50 4.70
CA SER A 57 11.23 5.15 4.20
C SER A 57 11.48 5.66 2.79
N ALA A 58 10.46 5.61 1.92
CA ALA A 58 10.53 6.19 0.58
C ALA A 58 10.71 7.72 0.62
N GLN A 59 9.97 8.43 1.47
CA GLN A 59 10.16 9.88 1.66
C GLN A 59 11.55 10.22 2.22
N ALA A 60 12.05 9.42 3.16
CA ALA A 60 13.38 9.59 3.75
C ALA A 60 14.52 9.08 2.83
N GLN A 61 14.20 8.50 1.66
CA GLN A 61 15.17 7.92 0.72
C GLN A 61 16.05 6.81 1.34
N THR A 62 15.52 6.08 2.34
CA THR A 62 16.23 5.05 3.09
C THR A 62 16.03 3.66 2.49
N LEU A 63 16.74 3.37 1.39
CA LEU A 63 16.62 2.09 0.66
C LEU A 63 16.70 0.84 1.56
N ARG A 64 17.63 0.83 2.52
CA ARG A 64 17.81 -0.31 3.44
C ARG A 64 16.54 -0.61 4.24
N GLU A 65 15.91 0.41 4.80
CA GLU A 65 14.69 0.25 5.59
C GLU A 65 13.51 -0.15 4.71
N LEU A 66 13.44 0.38 3.48
CA LEU A 66 12.47 -0.05 2.50
C LEU A 66 12.63 -1.54 2.13
N CYS A 67 13.87 -2.00 1.91
CA CYS A 67 14.14 -3.41 1.63
C CYS A 67 13.79 -4.31 2.83
N ARG A 68 14.10 -3.87 4.06
CA ARG A 68 13.72 -4.58 5.28
C ARG A 68 12.19 -4.69 5.42
N ALA A 69 11.47 -3.59 5.20
CA ALA A 69 10.00 -3.59 5.23
C ALA A 69 9.42 -4.56 4.19
N ALA A 70 9.94 -4.54 2.95
CA ALA A 70 9.50 -5.44 1.89
C ALA A 70 9.72 -6.92 2.22
N ALA A 71 10.89 -7.29 2.75
CA ALA A 71 11.14 -8.66 3.21
C ALA A 71 10.23 -9.05 4.39
N GLY A 72 9.98 -8.13 5.31
CA GLY A 72 9.06 -8.32 6.42
C GLY A 72 7.61 -8.54 5.98
N LEU A 73 7.16 -7.85 4.92
CA LEU A 73 5.85 -8.08 4.31
C LEU A 73 5.75 -9.49 3.72
N ASP A 74 6.74 -9.91 2.93
CA ASP A 74 6.73 -11.21 2.26
C ASP A 74 6.59 -12.37 3.25
N ALA A 75 7.28 -12.28 4.38
CA ALA A 75 7.22 -13.26 5.46
C ALA A 75 5.84 -13.35 6.14
N GLN A 76 5.06 -12.27 6.14
CA GLN A 76 3.75 -12.19 6.83
C GLN A 76 2.56 -12.56 5.94
N LEU A 77 2.68 -12.39 4.63
CA LEU A 77 1.61 -12.76 3.69
C LEU A 77 1.44 -14.27 3.60
N SER A 78 0.19 -14.73 3.48
CA SER A 78 -0.08 -16.13 3.12
C SER A 78 0.47 -16.43 1.71
N PRO A 79 0.74 -17.70 1.36
CA PRO A 79 1.27 -18.05 0.05
C PRO A 79 0.45 -17.52 -1.14
N ALA A 80 -0.88 -17.55 -1.02
CA ALA A 80 -1.78 -17.07 -2.06
C ALA A 80 -1.76 -15.54 -2.20
N GLU A 81 -1.75 -14.80 -1.09
CA GLU A 81 -1.61 -13.34 -1.08
C GLU A 81 -0.25 -12.91 -1.61
N ARG A 82 0.82 -13.62 -1.22
CA ARG A 82 2.18 -13.37 -1.67
C ARG A 82 2.29 -13.45 -3.18
N VAL A 83 1.82 -14.55 -3.78
CA VAL A 83 1.87 -14.75 -5.25
C VAL A 83 1.10 -13.65 -5.98
N ARG A 84 -0.14 -13.35 -5.56
CA ARG A 84 -0.94 -12.27 -6.18
C ARG A 84 -0.27 -10.91 -6.05
N SER A 85 0.28 -10.60 -4.88
CA SER A 85 0.94 -9.33 -4.60
C SER A 85 2.23 -9.14 -5.41
N LEU A 86 3.02 -10.20 -5.58
CA LEU A 86 4.21 -10.18 -6.44
C LEU A 86 3.84 -10.02 -7.92
N ASN A 87 2.84 -10.76 -8.40
CA ASN A 87 2.35 -10.67 -9.78
C ASN A 87 1.83 -9.25 -10.08
N ALA A 88 1.05 -8.67 -9.17
CA ALA A 88 0.59 -7.30 -9.27
C ALA A 88 1.77 -6.31 -9.24
N GLY A 89 2.75 -6.54 -8.36
CA GLY A 89 3.93 -5.68 -8.22
C GLY A 89 4.79 -5.62 -9.48
N ALA A 90 4.90 -6.71 -10.23
CA ALA A 90 5.59 -6.73 -11.52
C ALA A 90 5.05 -5.69 -12.52
N ALA A 91 3.75 -5.36 -12.44
CA ALA A 91 3.13 -4.32 -13.28
C ALA A 91 3.61 -2.89 -12.93
N LEU A 92 4.09 -2.66 -11.70
CA LEU A 92 4.64 -1.38 -11.24
C LEU A 92 6.16 -1.29 -11.38
N LEU A 93 6.87 -2.42 -11.28
CA LEU A 93 8.34 -2.46 -11.21
C LEU A 93 9.03 -1.74 -12.37
N PHE A 94 8.52 -1.93 -13.59
CA PHE A 94 9.10 -1.35 -14.81
C PHE A 94 8.48 -0.03 -15.22
N GLN A 95 7.61 0.54 -14.40
CA GLN A 95 7.03 1.85 -14.69
C GLN A 95 8.06 2.94 -14.42
N LYS A 96 8.13 3.91 -15.33
CA LYS A 96 9.02 5.05 -15.20
C LYS A 96 8.84 5.70 -13.82
N PRO A 97 9.93 5.92 -13.06
CA PRO A 97 9.85 6.61 -11.78
C PRO A 97 9.45 8.08 -12.00
N PRO A 98 8.84 8.73 -10.99
CA PRO A 98 8.76 10.17 -10.92
C PRO A 98 10.16 10.79 -11.11
N ARG A 99 10.24 11.97 -11.75
CA ARG A 99 11.55 12.60 -12.03
C ARG A 99 12.33 12.81 -10.74
N GLY A 100 13.55 12.29 -10.68
CA GLY A 100 14.47 12.47 -9.56
C GLY A 100 14.35 11.44 -8.44
N ASP A 101 13.43 10.47 -8.55
CA ASP A 101 13.28 9.42 -7.55
C ASP A 101 14.31 8.29 -7.72
N ARG A 102 15.48 8.49 -7.10
CA ARG A 102 16.58 7.53 -7.12
C ARG A 102 16.31 6.30 -6.26
N VAL A 103 15.51 6.42 -5.20
CA VAL A 103 15.22 5.27 -4.33
C VAL A 103 14.34 4.26 -5.06
N GLN A 104 13.42 4.70 -5.91
CA GLN A 104 12.63 3.79 -6.75
C GLN A 104 13.50 2.99 -7.73
N GLU A 105 14.43 3.65 -8.42
CA GLU A 105 15.34 2.98 -9.36
C GLU A 105 16.22 1.94 -8.65
N ARG A 106 16.78 2.32 -7.49
CA ARG A 106 17.62 1.42 -6.70
C ARG A 106 16.83 0.24 -6.12
N PHE A 107 15.62 0.48 -5.61
CA PHE A 107 14.75 -0.59 -5.13
C PHE A 107 14.39 -1.56 -6.27
N ALA A 108 14.08 -1.04 -7.46
CA ALA A 108 13.81 -1.88 -8.62
C ALA A 108 15.02 -2.74 -9.00
N ALA A 109 16.25 -2.20 -8.90
CA ALA A 109 17.46 -2.97 -9.12
C ALA A 109 17.63 -4.12 -8.11
N GLU A 110 17.33 -3.90 -6.82
CA GLU A 110 17.34 -4.95 -5.80
C GLU A 110 16.31 -6.04 -6.07
N VAL A 111 15.11 -5.66 -6.55
CA VAL A 111 14.07 -6.63 -6.95
C VAL A 111 14.54 -7.45 -8.15
N CYS A 112 15.09 -6.81 -9.19
CA CYS A 112 15.62 -7.50 -10.37
C CYS A 112 16.79 -8.43 -10.04
N ALA A 113 17.61 -8.08 -9.04
CA ALA A 113 18.69 -8.93 -8.54
C ALA A 113 18.19 -10.11 -7.68
N GLY A 114 16.90 -10.13 -7.31
CA GLY A 114 16.32 -11.15 -6.43
C GLY A 114 16.65 -10.95 -4.95
N SER A 115 17.25 -9.81 -4.56
CA SER A 115 17.62 -9.50 -3.18
C SER A 115 16.41 -9.19 -2.29
N VAL A 116 15.33 -8.70 -2.88
CA VAL A 116 14.12 -8.25 -2.16
C VAL A 116 12.86 -8.53 -2.98
N PRO A 117 11.73 -8.90 -2.33
CA PRO A 117 10.46 -9.09 -3.02
C PRO A 117 9.85 -7.77 -3.52
N GLY A 118 9.42 -7.77 -4.78
CA GLY A 118 8.77 -6.64 -5.45
C GLY A 118 7.26 -6.56 -5.22
N HIS A 119 6.79 -6.63 -3.98
CA HIS A 119 5.35 -6.58 -3.68
C HIS A 119 4.66 -5.30 -4.15
N PHE A 120 3.43 -5.43 -4.63
CA PHE A 120 2.61 -4.30 -5.08
C PHE A 120 2.50 -3.21 -4.02
N ALA A 121 2.24 -3.56 -2.75
CA ALA A 121 2.13 -2.59 -1.65
C ALA A 121 3.37 -1.72 -1.51
N THR A 122 4.56 -2.31 -1.52
CA THR A 122 5.84 -1.59 -1.44
C THR A 122 6.03 -0.65 -2.63
N LEU A 123 5.86 -1.17 -3.85
CA LEU A 123 6.04 -0.39 -5.08
C LEU A 123 5.00 0.73 -5.20
N PHE A 124 3.77 0.51 -4.72
CA PHE A 124 2.71 1.50 -4.72
C PHE A 124 3.05 2.68 -3.80
N VAL A 125 3.45 2.43 -2.55
CA VAL A 125 3.79 3.53 -1.62
C VAL A 125 5.08 4.24 -2.00
N LEU A 126 6.04 3.52 -2.58
CA LEU A 126 7.25 4.10 -3.17
C LEU A 126 6.89 5.11 -4.26
N ARG A 127 6.03 4.74 -5.20
CA ARG A 127 5.54 5.64 -6.26
C ARG A 127 4.71 6.79 -5.70
N ALA A 128 3.84 6.52 -4.73
CA ALA A 128 3.03 7.56 -4.10
C ALA A 128 3.90 8.61 -3.40
N ALA A 129 4.96 8.18 -2.68
CA ALA A 129 5.94 9.07 -2.07
C ALA A 129 6.70 9.88 -3.12
N GLY A 130 7.17 9.25 -4.21
CA GLY A 130 7.85 9.93 -5.30
C GLY A 130 6.98 10.95 -6.06
N PHE A 131 5.65 10.78 -6.05
CA PHE A 131 4.69 11.78 -6.55
C PHE A 131 4.23 12.80 -5.51
N SER A 132 4.83 12.79 -4.31
CA SER A 132 4.47 13.67 -3.19
C SER A 132 2.99 13.57 -2.79
N VAL A 133 2.40 12.38 -2.91
CA VAL A 133 1.02 12.13 -2.48
C VAL A 133 0.98 12.07 -0.95
N PRO A 134 0.10 12.79 -0.25
CA PRO A 134 0.00 12.70 1.21
C PRO A 134 -0.28 11.26 1.67
N LEU A 135 0.35 10.82 2.78
CA LEU A 135 0.25 9.44 3.28
C LEU A 135 -1.20 8.95 3.37
N ARG A 136 -2.08 9.74 4.01
CA ARG A 136 -3.51 9.38 4.12
C ARG A 136 -4.14 9.12 2.75
N THR A 137 -3.85 9.96 1.77
CA THR A 137 -4.35 9.80 0.40
C THR A 137 -3.76 8.55 -0.27
N ALA A 138 -2.47 8.26 -0.04
CA ALA A 138 -1.83 7.04 -0.54
C ALA A 138 -2.47 5.76 0.04
N LEU A 139 -2.75 5.73 1.34
CA LEU A 139 -3.42 4.61 2.00
C LEU A 139 -4.83 4.38 1.44
N LEU A 140 -5.61 5.45 1.28
CA LEU A 140 -6.95 5.35 0.70
C LEU A 140 -6.90 4.93 -0.78
N ALA A 141 -5.90 5.40 -1.53
CA ALA A 141 -5.72 5.03 -2.93
C ALA A 141 -5.33 3.55 -3.07
N TYR A 142 -4.51 3.04 -2.16
CA TYR A 142 -4.17 1.63 -2.10
C TYR A 142 -5.42 0.76 -1.87
N LEU A 143 -6.25 1.11 -0.89
CA LEU A 143 -7.53 0.41 -0.63
C LEU A 143 -8.46 0.44 -1.84
N LEU A 144 -8.57 1.59 -2.50
CA LEU A 144 -9.36 1.73 -3.72
C LEU A 144 -8.82 0.85 -4.85
N GLN A 145 -7.49 0.73 -4.97
CA GLN A 145 -6.85 -0.13 -5.94
C GLN A 145 -7.12 -1.62 -5.67
N GLU A 146 -7.10 -2.07 -4.40
CA GLU A 146 -7.51 -3.43 -4.03
C GLU A 146 -8.97 -3.71 -4.45
N LEU A 147 -9.87 -2.75 -4.24
CA LEU A 147 -11.28 -2.87 -4.65
C LEU A 147 -11.44 -2.99 -6.17
N PHE A 148 -10.74 -2.15 -6.95
CA PHE A 148 -10.79 -2.19 -8.41
C PHE A 148 -10.20 -3.49 -8.97
N SER A 149 -9.06 -3.92 -8.44
CA SER A 149 -8.38 -5.14 -8.86
C SER A 149 -9.09 -6.42 -8.41
N GLY A 150 -9.91 -6.37 -7.36
CA GLY A 150 -10.77 -7.47 -6.92
C GLY A 150 -11.84 -7.84 -7.96
N GLY A 151 -12.27 -6.88 -8.79
CA GLY A 151 -13.13 -7.15 -9.96
C GLY A 151 -14.55 -7.60 -9.66
N CYS A 152 -15.08 -7.34 -8.45
CA CYS A 152 -16.45 -7.76 -8.09
C CYS A 152 -17.52 -6.77 -8.57
N PRO A 153 -18.44 -7.17 -9.47
CA PRO A 153 -19.60 -6.37 -9.82
C PRO A 153 -20.50 -6.22 -8.58
N GLY A 154 -21.04 -5.01 -8.37
CA GLY A 154 -22.00 -4.74 -7.29
C GLY A 154 -21.41 -4.31 -5.94
N VAL A 155 -20.08 -4.14 -5.85
CA VAL A 155 -19.44 -3.55 -4.67
C VAL A 155 -19.60 -2.04 -4.69
N SER A 156 -20.26 -1.46 -3.68
CA SER A 156 -20.18 -0.02 -3.44
C SER A 156 -18.78 0.31 -2.92
N VAL A 157 -18.06 1.12 -3.71
CA VAL A 157 -16.74 1.63 -3.35
C VAL A 157 -16.84 2.45 -2.07
N GLU A 158 -17.85 3.33 -1.97
CA GLU A 158 -18.09 4.17 -0.81
C GLU A 158 -18.24 3.32 0.46
N ARG A 159 -19.16 2.35 0.43
CA ARG A 159 -19.41 1.46 1.57
C ARG A 159 -18.17 0.66 1.97
N SER A 160 -17.39 0.20 1.00
CA SER A 160 -16.18 -0.59 1.27
C SER A 160 -15.06 0.28 1.86
N MET A 161 -14.93 1.51 1.39
CA MET A 161 -13.99 2.49 1.94
C MET A 161 -14.37 2.89 3.36
N ASP A 162 -15.67 3.09 3.65
CA ASP A 162 -16.16 3.43 4.99
C ASP A 162 -15.81 2.36 6.04
N LEU A 163 -15.69 1.09 5.63
CA LEU A 163 -15.29 -0.01 6.51
C LEU A 163 -13.81 0.01 6.87
N ALA A 164 -12.95 0.50 5.96
CA ALA A 164 -11.51 0.58 6.18
C ALA A 164 -11.06 1.92 6.77
N LEU A 165 -11.89 2.97 6.63
CA LEU A 165 -11.57 4.34 7.04
C LEU A 165 -11.27 4.49 8.54
N PRO A 166 -12.01 3.84 9.48
CA PRO A 166 -11.69 3.90 10.89
C PRO A 166 -10.27 3.41 11.21
N ALA A 167 -9.82 2.35 10.53
CA ALA A 167 -8.48 1.81 10.74
C ALA A 167 -7.38 2.76 10.28
N VAL A 168 -7.57 3.37 9.11
CA VAL A 168 -6.65 4.40 8.58
C VAL A 168 -6.61 5.60 9.52
N ASN A 169 -7.77 6.08 9.96
CA ASN A 169 -7.83 7.23 10.87
C ASN A 169 -7.21 6.91 12.24
N ALA A 170 -7.42 5.71 12.78
CA ALA A 170 -6.82 5.29 14.05
C ALA A 170 -5.29 5.21 13.96
N ALA A 171 -4.76 4.58 12.90
CA ALA A 171 -3.32 4.48 12.69
C ALA A 171 -2.66 5.86 12.56
N LEU A 172 -3.27 6.78 11.82
CA LEU A 172 -2.74 8.14 11.65
C LEU A 172 -3.01 9.06 12.86
N GLY A 173 -4.07 8.81 13.62
CA GLY A 173 -4.41 9.55 14.83
C GLY A 173 -3.47 9.27 16.00
N ASN A 174 -3.00 8.02 16.12
CA ASN A 174 -2.08 7.59 17.16
C ASN A 174 -0.67 8.23 17.03
N ASP A 175 -0.27 8.66 15.83
CA ASP A 175 0.97 9.41 15.61
C ASP A 175 0.94 10.82 16.26
N SER A 176 -0.24 11.36 16.56
CA SER A 176 -0.40 12.66 17.23
C SER A 176 -0.04 12.62 18.72
N ILE A 177 0.02 11.43 19.33
CA ILE A 177 0.25 11.26 20.77
C ILE A 177 1.73 11.08 21.09
N HIS A 178 2.54 10.54 20.16
CA HIS A 178 3.98 10.37 20.36
C HIS A 178 4.85 11.57 19.93
N ALA A 179 4.27 12.59 19.29
CA ALA A 179 4.99 13.81 18.90
C ALA A 179 5.12 14.87 20.02
N LYS A 180 4.64 14.61 21.25
CA LYS A 180 4.81 15.49 22.43
C LYS A 180 5.83 14.93 23.44
N GLY A 181 7.04 14.64 22.98
CA GLY A 181 8.21 14.36 23.83
C GLY A 181 9.21 15.52 23.81
N GLY A 182 8.77 16.73 24.16
CA GLY A 182 9.64 17.90 24.29
C GLY A 182 10.37 17.91 25.63
N ALA A 183 11.70 17.92 25.58
CA ALA A 183 12.69 17.82 26.65
C ALA A 183 12.40 18.60 27.96
N PRO A 184 12.92 18.14 29.12
CA PRO A 184 12.87 18.90 30.36
C PRO A 184 13.71 20.17 30.22
N ARG A 185 13.07 21.33 30.47
CA ARG A 185 13.79 22.59 30.68
C ARG A 185 14.38 22.55 32.08
N TYR A 186 15.70 22.36 32.16
CA TYR A 186 16.44 22.77 33.34
C TYR A 186 16.63 24.28 33.29
N GLY A 187 16.13 24.96 34.31
CA GLY A 187 16.35 26.36 34.65
C GLY A 187 16.36 26.49 36.15
#